data_AF-A0A2V9F3Q9-F1
#
_entry.id   AF-A0A2V9F3Q9-F1
#
_cell.length_a   1.000
_cell.length_b   1.000
_cell.length_c   1.000
_cell.angle_alpha   90.00
_cell.angle_beta   90.00
_cell.angle_gamma   90.00
#
_symmetry.space_group_name_H-M   'P 1'
#
loop_
_entity.id
_entity.type
_entity.pdbx_description
1 polymer ?
#
loop_
_entity_poly.entity_id
_entity_poly.type
_entity_poly.pdbx_seq_one_letter_code
_entity_poly.pdbx_strand_id
1 'polypeptide(L)'
;MKTKKPNAEHIWKQFEDLLVPRLRLSITDRAVYSNLVRHSRLEGKPRLRFSIPWLSRGIRLCGNSTRWAVRRLISRGLLRLVQCSKAGHVVEVLLPEEILAADTGRSDRSDRTGGPVSSAFLPAIYSEGEDFLKTAALRRSIHAREHGRCFYCLRQLTPQARCLDHVVPLSQFGGNSSRNLVSCCLKCNSQKGERSALDFLRRLYRERRLSDSELADRLRALDALVSGKLRPAIAPIDNPRRMGRSPLHAEN
;
A
#
# COMPACT_ATOMS: atom_id res chain seq x y z
N MET A 1 5.63 19.90 30.57
CA MET A 1 7.00 19.90 30.01
C MET A 1 6.99 20.79 28.76
N LYS A 2 7.75 21.90 28.75
CA LYS A 2 7.80 22.83 27.61
C LYS A 2 8.44 22.10 26.42
N THR A 3 7.66 21.74 25.42
CA THR A 3 8.18 21.18 24.16
C THR A 3 9.04 22.25 23.50
N LYS A 4 10.37 22.10 23.55
CA LYS A 4 11.30 22.95 22.79
C LYS A 4 10.83 22.97 21.34
N LYS A 5 10.63 24.17 20.77
CA LYS A 5 10.30 24.29 19.35
C LYS A 5 11.43 23.64 18.55
N PRO A 6 11.12 22.70 17.64
CA PRO A 6 12.15 22.05 16.84
C PRO A 6 12.91 23.09 16.01
N ASN A 7 14.24 22.97 15.97
CA ASN A 7 15.08 23.84 15.15
C ASN A 7 14.92 23.46 13.67
N ALA A 8 14.28 24.34 12.89
CA ALA A 8 13.99 24.10 11.48
C ALA A 8 15.24 23.93 10.62
N GLU A 9 16.32 24.68 10.91
CA GLU A 9 17.58 24.58 10.17
C GLU A 9 18.23 23.22 10.39
N HIS A 10 18.24 22.76 11.65
CA HIS A 10 18.80 21.46 12.00
C HIS A 10 18.03 20.31 11.34
N ILE A 11 16.69 20.36 11.37
CA ILE A 11 15.83 19.36 10.74
C ILE A 11 16.08 19.30 9.23
N TRP A 12 16.20 20.46 8.57
CA TRP A 12 16.44 20.52 7.14
C TRP A 12 17.78 19.89 6.76
N LYS A 13 18.86 20.24 7.48
CA LYS A 13 20.19 19.65 7.30
C LYS A 13 20.16 18.12 7.45
N GLN A 14 19.61 17.62 8.55
CA GLN A 14 19.49 16.17 8.76
C GLN A 14 18.64 15.49 7.69
N PHE A 15 17.56 16.13 7.24
CA PHE A 15 16.70 15.56 6.22
C PHE A 15 17.44 15.40 4.88
N GLU A 16 18.09 16.47 4.41
CA GLU A 16 18.79 16.50 3.13
C GLU A 16 20.09 15.69 3.14
N ASP A 17 20.87 15.78 4.22
CA ASP A 17 22.21 15.16 4.27
C ASP A 17 22.15 13.67 4.67
N LEU A 18 21.16 13.28 5.49
CA LEU A 18 21.10 11.92 6.06
C LEU A 18 19.95 11.11 5.48
N LEU A 19 18.72 11.62 5.50
CA LEU A 19 17.55 10.82 5.11
C LEU A 19 17.37 10.69 3.60
N VAL A 20 17.57 11.77 2.83
CA VAL A 20 17.38 11.75 1.38
C VAL A 20 18.31 10.73 0.70
N PRO A 21 19.64 10.69 0.98
CA PRO A 21 20.53 9.72 0.37
C PRO A 21 20.25 8.30 0.87
N ARG A 22 20.03 8.13 2.18
CA ARG A 22 19.80 6.82 2.82
C ARG A 22 18.54 6.13 2.30
N LEU A 23 17.43 6.86 2.18
CA LEU A 23 16.13 6.33 1.78
C LEU A 23 15.82 6.53 0.29
N ARG A 24 16.77 7.11 -0.48
CA ARG A 24 16.62 7.44 -1.91
C ARG A 24 15.29 8.16 -2.19
N LEU A 25 15.07 9.27 -1.48
CA LEU A 25 13.83 10.04 -1.59
C LEU A 25 13.77 10.78 -2.93
N SER A 26 12.64 10.65 -3.64
CA SER A 26 12.42 11.41 -4.87
C SER A 26 12.16 12.89 -4.57
N ILE A 27 12.26 13.75 -5.59
CA ILE A 27 11.89 15.18 -5.48
C ILE A 27 10.44 15.32 -4.97
N THR A 28 9.53 14.45 -5.41
CA THR A 28 8.14 14.47 -4.94
C THR A 28 8.00 14.07 -3.47
N ASP A 29 8.81 13.12 -2.99
CA ASP A 29 8.80 12.70 -1.59
C ASP A 29 9.34 13.80 -0.69
N ARG A 30 10.42 14.45 -1.13
CA ARG A 30 11.03 15.61 -0.47
C ARG A 30 10.03 16.76 -0.34
N ALA A 31 9.38 17.15 -1.43
CA ALA A 31 8.38 18.22 -1.42
C ALA A 31 7.20 17.91 -0.47
N VAL A 32 6.66 16.68 -0.53
CA VAL A 32 5.55 16.28 0.37
C VAL A 32 6.00 16.28 1.82
N TYR A 33 7.13 15.66 2.15
CA TYR A 33 7.61 15.56 3.52
C TYR A 33 7.88 16.94 4.11
N SER A 34 8.60 17.81 3.40
CA SER A 34 8.91 19.16 3.85
C SER A 34 7.64 20.00 4.09
N ASN A 35 6.63 19.87 3.21
CA ASN A 35 5.35 20.55 3.40
C ASN A 35 4.61 20.04 4.64
N LEU A 36 4.62 18.73 4.88
CA LEU A 36 4.01 18.14 6.07
C LEU A 36 4.75 18.55 7.35
N VAL A 37 6.08 18.55 7.38
CA VAL A 37 6.89 19.01 8.52
C VAL A 37 6.60 20.47 8.86
N ARG A 38 6.53 21.34 7.84
CA ARG A 38 6.22 22.77 8.00
C ARG A 38 4.88 23.00 8.69
N HIS A 39 3.84 22.27 8.28
CA HIS A 39 2.48 22.42 8.80
C HIS A 39 2.15 21.54 10.00
N SER A 40 3.14 20.81 10.54
CA SER A 40 2.96 19.94 11.70
C SER A 40 4.00 20.22 12.77
N ARG A 41 5.19 19.62 12.65
CA ARG A 41 6.26 19.65 13.64
C ARG A 41 6.73 21.07 13.93
N LEU A 42 6.88 21.92 12.91
CA LEU A 42 7.28 23.32 13.11
C LEU A 42 6.17 24.19 13.73
N GLU A 43 4.91 23.73 13.70
CA GLU A 43 3.80 24.33 14.44
C GLU A 43 3.60 23.70 15.83
N GLY A 44 4.48 22.79 16.26
CA GLY A 44 4.38 22.08 17.55
C GLY A 44 3.34 20.96 17.57
N LYS A 45 2.84 20.54 16.40
CA LYS A 45 1.83 19.48 16.26
C LYS A 45 2.50 18.19 15.76
N PRO A 46 2.53 17.10 16.54
CA PRO A 46 3.10 15.83 16.07
C PRO A 46 2.22 15.17 14.99
N ARG A 47 0.91 15.46 15.02
CA ARG A 47 -0.08 14.91 14.11
C ARG A 47 -0.70 16.01 13.26
N LEU A 48 -0.92 15.71 11.98
CA LEU A 48 -1.55 16.61 11.04
C LEU A 48 -2.70 15.91 10.33
N ARG A 49 -3.86 16.58 10.31
CA ARG A 49 -5.00 16.20 9.47
C ARG A 49 -4.93 16.95 8.15
N PHE A 50 -5.01 16.25 7.03
CA PHE A 50 -5.02 16.86 5.70
C PHE A 50 -5.83 16.06 4.67
N SER A 51 -6.24 16.74 3.60
CA SER A 51 -6.80 16.10 2.40
C SER A 51 -5.74 16.05 1.29
N ILE A 52 -5.80 15.04 0.41
CA ILE A 52 -4.89 14.99 -0.75
C ILE A 52 -5.01 16.24 -1.61
N PRO A 53 -6.22 16.76 -1.92
CA PRO A 53 -6.34 18.03 -2.65
C PRO A 53 -5.69 19.24 -1.96
N TRP A 54 -5.70 19.31 -0.62
CA TRP A 54 -5.00 20.38 0.11
C TRP A 54 -3.48 20.25 -0.07
N LEU A 55 -2.95 19.04 0.15
CA LEU A 55 -1.52 18.77 0.05
C LEU A 55 -1.01 19.00 -1.37
N SER A 56 -1.73 18.49 -2.38
CA SER A 56 -1.43 18.66 -3.80
C SER A 56 -1.35 20.13 -4.24
N ARG A 57 -2.29 20.97 -3.76
CA ARG A 57 -2.28 22.40 -4.05
C ARG A 57 -1.09 23.12 -3.40
N GLY A 58 -0.78 22.78 -2.15
CA GLY A 58 0.33 23.39 -1.41
C GLY A 58 1.70 23.19 -2.07
N ILE A 59 1.92 22.01 -2.67
CA ILE A 59 3.19 21.65 -3.31
C ILE A 59 3.16 21.68 -4.85
N ARG A 60 2.04 22.10 -5.46
CA ARG A 60 1.80 22.13 -6.91
C ARG A 60 2.08 20.79 -7.62
N LEU A 61 1.62 19.69 -7.04
CA LEU A 61 1.68 18.37 -7.66
C LEU A 61 0.28 17.84 -8.00
N CYS A 62 0.19 16.92 -8.95
CA CYS A 62 -1.07 16.24 -9.22
C CYS A 62 -1.47 15.34 -8.03
N GLY A 63 -2.77 15.09 -7.89
CA GLY A 63 -3.33 14.28 -6.80
C GLY A 63 -2.75 12.87 -6.72
N ASN A 64 -2.51 12.25 -7.88
CA ASN A 64 -1.94 10.91 -7.95
C ASN A 64 -0.49 10.88 -7.46
N SER A 65 0.38 11.74 -7.98
CA SER A 65 1.78 11.83 -7.52
C SER A 65 1.87 12.14 -6.02
N THR A 66 1.00 13.02 -5.53
CA THR A 66 0.91 13.33 -4.09
C THR A 66 0.54 12.10 -3.26
N ARG A 67 -0.49 11.35 -3.69
CA ARG A 67 -0.91 10.11 -3.02
C ARG A 67 0.21 9.07 -2.99
N TRP A 68 0.93 8.89 -4.10
CA TRP A 68 2.07 7.98 -4.19
C TRP A 68 3.27 8.42 -3.34
N ALA A 69 3.54 9.71 -3.24
CA ALA A 69 4.56 10.21 -2.35
C ALA A 69 4.20 9.96 -0.88
N VAL A 70 2.96 10.23 -0.47
CA VAL A 70 2.49 9.90 0.90
C VAL A 70 2.61 8.40 1.19
N ARG A 71 2.25 7.53 0.22
CA ARG A 71 2.46 6.07 0.32
C ARG A 71 3.91 5.71 0.61
N ARG A 72 4.84 6.22 -0.20
CA ARG A 72 6.27 5.91 -0.07
C ARG A 72 6.83 6.43 1.24
N LEU A 73 6.39 7.60 1.69
CA LEU A 73 6.81 8.15 2.98
C LEU A 73 6.29 7.31 4.16
N ILE A 74 5.06 6.79 4.09
CA ILE A 74 4.55 5.84 5.09
C ILE A 74 5.34 4.52 5.04
N SER A 75 5.58 3.98 3.85
CA SER A 75 6.27 2.69 3.68
C SER A 75 7.73 2.73 4.15
N ARG A 76 8.39 3.88 3.98
CA ARG A 76 9.77 4.14 4.42
C ARG A 76 9.85 4.61 5.87
N GLY A 77 8.71 4.74 6.56
CA GLY A 77 8.66 5.07 7.98
C GLY A 77 8.87 6.54 8.33
N LEU A 78 8.73 7.46 7.36
CA LEU A 78 8.75 8.92 7.64
C LEU A 78 7.40 9.43 8.14
N LEU A 79 6.33 8.73 7.81
CA LEU A 79 4.97 9.04 8.24
C LEU A 79 4.35 7.81 8.89
N ARG A 80 3.60 8.02 9.98
CA ARG A 80 2.74 7.00 10.58
C ARG A 80 1.28 7.37 10.33
N LEU A 81 0.56 6.48 9.65
CA LEU A 81 -0.86 6.69 9.39
C LEU A 81 -1.66 6.40 10.66
N VAL A 82 -2.29 7.43 11.22
CA VAL A 82 -3.10 7.31 12.45
C VAL A 82 -4.55 7.02 12.11
N GLN A 83 -5.12 7.76 11.14
CA GLN A 83 -6.51 7.59 10.75
C GLN A 83 -6.72 7.99 9.29
N CYS A 84 -7.54 7.23 8.57
CA CYS A 84 -8.14 7.67 7.32
C CYS A 84 -9.65 7.78 7.48
N SER A 85 -10.22 8.89 7.07
CA SER A 85 -11.66 9.14 7.11
C SER A 85 -12.08 9.95 5.90
N LYS A 86 -13.40 10.04 5.66
CA LYS A 86 -13.94 10.97 4.65
C LYS A 86 -13.52 12.43 4.89
N ALA A 87 -13.27 12.81 6.15
CA ALA A 87 -12.81 14.14 6.56
C ALA A 87 -11.31 14.38 6.30
N GLY A 88 -10.58 13.38 5.80
CA GLY A 88 -9.14 13.47 5.50
C GLY A 88 -8.30 12.43 6.24
N HIS A 89 -6.99 12.56 6.08
CA HIS A 89 -5.96 11.68 6.58
C HIS A 89 -5.30 12.33 7.78
N VAL A 90 -5.15 11.60 8.88
CA VAL A 90 -4.39 12.00 10.05
C VAL A 90 -3.10 11.19 10.03
N VAL A 91 -1.98 11.88 9.90
CA VAL A 91 -0.65 11.27 9.95
C VAL A 91 0.15 11.87 11.10
N GLU A 92 0.96 11.04 11.74
CA GLU A 92 2.05 11.48 12.59
C GLU A 92 3.31 11.63 11.71
N VAL A 93 3.94 12.80 11.78
CA VAL A 93 5.14 13.12 11.00
C VAL A 93 6.35 12.90 11.89
N LEU A 94 7.24 11.99 11.48
CA LEU A 94 8.45 11.68 12.23
C LEU A 94 9.60 12.57 11.77
N LEU A 95 10.37 13.10 12.71
CA LEU A 95 11.57 13.89 12.43
C LEU A 95 12.76 13.00 12.07
N PRO A 96 13.81 13.55 11.41
CA PRO A 96 15.00 12.78 11.07
C PRO A 96 15.64 12.05 12.25
N GLU A 97 15.77 12.71 13.41
CA GLU A 97 16.29 12.11 14.64
C GLU A 97 15.45 10.93 15.12
N GLU A 98 14.11 11.07 15.11
CA GLU A 98 13.17 10.04 15.55
C GLU A 98 13.26 8.80 14.63
N ILE A 99 13.50 9.01 13.34
CA ILE A 99 13.65 7.94 12.35
C ILE A 99 14.98 7.21 12.54
N LEU A 100 16.07 7.96 12.73
CA LEU A 100 17.41 7.39 12.90
C LEU A 100 17.55 6.64 14.25
N ALA A 101 16.95 7.17 15.32
CA ALA A 101 16.94 6.51 16.63
C ALA A 101 16.11 5.23 16.66
N ALA A 102 15.07 5.12 15.82
CA ALA A 102 14.29 3.89 15.71
C ALA A 102 15.05 2.75 15.01
N ASP A 103 16.10 3.07 14.24
CA ASP A 103 16.87 2.10 13.46
C ASP A 103 18.04 1.51 14.28
N THR A 104 18.63 2.27 15.20
CA THR A 104 19.70 1.77 16.09
C THR A 104 19.22 0.66 17.05
N GLY A 105 17.92 0.59 17.34
CA GLY A 105 17.31 -0.49 18.13
C GLY A 105 16.82 -1.71 17.34
N ARG A 106 17.03 -1.75 16.00
CA ARG A 106 16.48 -2.81 15.12
C ARG A 106 17.45 -3.96 14.80
N SER A 107 18.72 -3.86 15.16
CA SER A 107 19.72 -4.90 14.84
C SER A 107 19.64 -6.18 15.67
N ASP A 108 18.76 -6.28 16.68
CA ASP A 108 18.85 -7.39 17.66
C ASP A 108 17.52 -8.09 17.97
N ARG A 109 16.60 -8.23 16.99
CA ARG A 109 15.34 -8.96 17.21
C ARG A 109 15.07 -10.03 16.15
N SER A 110 15.81 -11.12 16.30
CA SER A 110 15.43 -12.46 15.83
C SER A 110 14.79 -13.26 16.97
N ASP A 111 13.63 -12.87 17.52
CA ASP A 111 12.77 -13.87 18.17
C ASP A 111 11.31 -13.43 18.42
N ARG A 112 10.47 -14.46 18.54
CA ARG A 112 9.00 -14.54 18.45
C ARG A 112 8.23 -13.86 19.60
N THR A 113 6.99 -13.46 19.32
CA THR A 113 5.70 -13.78 20.01
C THR A 113 4.70 -12.62 20.01
N GLY A 114 3.42 -12.97 20.11
CA GLY A 114 2.25 -12.16 19.74
C GLY A 114 2.14 -10.79 20.41
N GLY A 115 2.04 -9.76 19.58
CA GLY A 115 1.67 -8.38 19.91
C GLY A 115 0.81 -7.81 18.77
N PRO A 116 0.02 -6.74 19.01
CA PRO A 116 -1.05 -6.33 18.14
C PRO A 116 -0.50 -5.98 16.75
N VAL A 117 -1.17 -6.55 15.74
CA VAL A 117 -0.95 -6.45 14.31
C VAL A 117 -0.90 -4.98 13.87
N SER A 118 0.22 -4.29 14.07
CA SER A 118 0.37 -2.86 13.77
C SER A 118 1.83 -2.55 13.44
N SER A 119 2.04 -1.94 12.26
CA SER A 119 3.30 -1.47 11.66
C SER A 119 4.13 -2.42 10.77
N ALA A 120 4.13 -3.74 10.96
CA ALA A 120 4.89 -4.66 10.08
C ALA A 120 4.24 -4.88 8.69
N PHE A 121 2.96 -4.52 8.54
CA PHE A 121 2.12 -4.82 7.36
C PHE A 121 2.19 -3.79 6.24
N LEU A 122 2.57 -2.55 6.56
CA LEU A 122 2.44 -1.40 5.66
C LEU A 122 3.55 -1.33 4.57
N PRO A 123 4.84 -1.64 4.85
CA PRO A 123 5.89 -1.43 3.85
C PRO A 123 5.74 -2.31 2.60
N ALA A 124 5.25 -3.55 2.75
CA ALA A 124 5.13 -4.51 1.64
C ALA A 124 3.91 -4.27 0.73
N ILE A 125 2.85 -3.62 1.24
CA ILE A 125 1.65 -3.24 0.46
C ILE A 125 1.92 -1.98 -0.37
N TYR A 126 2.75 -1.09 0.16
CA TYR A 126 3.09 0.20 -0.44
C TYR A 126 4.37 0.17 -1.31
N SER A 127 5.06 -0.97 -1.39
CA SER A 127 6.24 -1.13 -2.26
C SER A 127 5.86 -1.00 -3.75
N GLU A 128 6.74 -0.38 -4.53
CA GLU A 128 6.61 -0.29 -5.99
C GLU A 128 6.55 -1.68 -6.60
N GLY A 129 5.35 -2.09 -6.99
CA GLY A 129 5.08 -3.29 -7.77
C GLY A 129 4.37 -2.88 -9.05
N GLU A 130 4.36 -3.79 -10.02
CA GLU A 130 3.62 -3.61 -11.26
C GLU A 130 2.17 -3.20 -10.98
N ASP A 131 1.62 -2.27 -11.77
CA ASP A 131 0.22 -1.86 -11.65
C ASP A 131 -0.66 -2.93 -12.31
N PHE A 132 -1.26 -3.79 -11.50
CA PHE A 132 -2.08 -4.91 -11.99
C PHE A 132 -3.44 -4.46 -12.55
N LEU A 133 -3.82 -3.19 -12.42
CA LEU A 133 -5.01 -2.63 -13.05
C LEU A 133 -4.72 -2.10 -14.47
N LYS A 134 -3.45 -1.96 -14.85
CA LYS A 134 -3.04 -1.35 -16.14
C LYS A 134 -3.51 -2.13 -17.37
N THR A 135 -3.44 -3.46 -17.35
CA THR A 135 -3.80 -4.29 -18.51
C THR A 135 -4.86 -5.33 -18.17
N ALA A 136 -5.61 -5.80 -19.18
CA ALA A 136 -6.57 -6.88 -18.98
C ALA A 136 -5.88 -8.22 -18.61
N ALA A 137 -4.65 -8.45 -19.07
CA ALA A 137 -3.88 -9.65 -18.74
C ALA A 137 -3.51 -9.69 -17.25
N LEU A 138 -3.01 -8.58 -16.70
CA LEU A 138 -2.67 -8.48 -15.28
C LEU A 138 -3.92 -8.58 -14.38
N ARG A 139 -5.04 -7.99 -14.78
CA ARG A 139 -6.30 -8.16 -14.05
C ARG A 139 -6.76 -9.62 -14.02
N ARG A 140 -6.63 -10.32 -15.15
CA ARG A 140 -6.96 -11.76 -15.27
C ARG A 140 -6.06 -12.63 -14.39
N SER A 141 -4.77 -12.30 -14.24
CA SER A 141 -3.86 -13.10 -13.42
C SER A 141 -4.23 -13.06 -11.93
N ILE A 142 -4.77 -11.95 -11.42
CA ILE A 142 -5.32 -11.86 -10.07
C ILE A 142 -6.58 -12.76 -9.93
N HIS A 143 -7.47 -12.76 -10.92
CA HIS A 143 -8.63 -13.67 -10.90
C HIS A 143 -8.24 -15.15 -10.93
N ALA A 144 -7.21 -15.51 -11.69
CA ALA A 144 -6.72 -16.88 -11.80
C ALA A 144 -6.11 -17.38 -10.48
N ARG A 145 -5.36 -16.52 -9.78
CA ARG A 145 -4.73 -16.82 -8.48
C ARG A 145 -5.77 -17.23 -7.41
N GLU A 146 -6.98 -16.73 -7.50
CA GLU A 146 -8.05 -16.99 -6.52
C GLU A 146 -8.93 -18.19 -6.92
N HIS A 147 -8.54 -18.91 -7.99
CA HIS A 147 -9.21 -20.10 -8.50
C HIS A 147 -10.72 -19.90 -8.72
N GLY A 148 -11.10 -18.72 -9.20
CA GLY A 148 -12.50 -18.38 -9.48
C GLY A 148 -13.39 -18.30 -8.23
N ARG A 149 -12.82 -18.11 -7.04
CA ARG A 149 -13.58 -17.91 -5.79
C ARG A 149 -13.40 -16.50 -5.24
N CYS A 150 -14.39 -16.04 -4.49
CA CYS A 150 -14.30 -14.77 -3.79
C CYS A 150 -13.28 -14.88 -2.66
N PHE A 151 -12.30 -13.99 -2.63
CA PHE A 151 -11.30 -13.93 -1.56
C PHE A 151 -11.95 -13.82 -0.17
N TYR A 152 -13.08 -13.11 -0.05
CA TYR A 152 -13.74 -12.85 1.23
C TYR A 152 -14.72 -13.93 1.67
N CYS A 153 -15.67 -14.29 0.81
CA CYS A 153 -16.78 -15.18 1.20
C CYS A 153 -16.69 -16.58 0.61
N LEU A 154 -15.60 -16.91 -0.09
CA LEU A 154 -15.30 -18.24 -0.66
C LEU A 154 -16.26 -18.75 -1.73
N ARG A 155 -17.36 -18.05 -1.98
CA ARG A 155 -18.33 -18.38 -3.03
C ARG A 155 -17.68 -18.32 -4.41
N GLN A 156 -18.16 -19.18 -5.29
CA GLN A 156 -17.74 -19.21 -6.68
C GLN A 156 -18.11 -17.91 -7.39
N LEU A 157 -17.18 -17.38 -8.18
CA LEU A 157 -17.34 -16.16 -8.93
C LEU A 157 -17.80 -16.49 -10.34
N THR A 158 -18.82 -15.77 -10.79
CA THR A 158 -19.20 -15.75 -12.21
C THR A 158 -18.44 -14.62 -12.92
N PRO A 159 -18.24 -14.70 -14.24
CA PRO A 159 -17.63 -13.64 -15.01
C PRO A 159 -18.34 -12.28 -14.86
N GLN A 160 -19.66 -12.26 -14.69
CA GLN A 160 -20.43 -11.01 -14.53
C GLN A 160 -20.36 -10.41 -13.12
N ALA A 161 -20.15 -11.23 -12.09
CA ALA A 161 -20.17 -10.79 -10.69
C ALA A 161 -18.77 -10.68 -10.05
N ARG A 162 -17.70 -10.96 -10.79
CA ARG A 162 -16.31 -10.82 -10.31
C ARG A 162 -15.79 -9.41 -10.49
N CYS A 163 -15.04 -8.94 -9.52
CA CYS A 163 -14.33 -7.67 -9.55
C CYS A 163 -13.01 -7.78 -8.79
N LEU A 164 -12.15 -6.77 -8.96
CA LEU A 164 -10.93 -6.62 -8.17
C LEU A 164 -11.20 -5.64 -7.05
N ASP A 165 -10.70 -5.95 -5.86
CA ASP A 165 -10.79 -5.08 -4.69
C ASP A 165 -9.44 -4.88 -4.04
N HIS A 166 -9.26 -3.70 -3.45
CA HIS A 166 -8.07 -3.32 -2.73
C HIS A 166 -8.17 -3.78 -1.27
N VAL A 167 -7.28 -4.66 -0.85
CA VAL A 167 -7.17 -5.17 0.52
C VAL A 167 -7.03 -4.04 1.53
N VAL A 168 -6.12 -3.11 1.25
CA VAL A 168 -6.06 -1.79 1.87
C VAL A 168 -6.69 -0.81 0.89
N PRO A 169 -7.78 -0.12 1.24
CA PRO A 169 -8.46 0.83 0.37
C PRO A 169 -7.54 1.92 -0.18
N LEU A 170 -7.88 2.48 -1.34
CA LEU A 170 -7.16 3.62 -1.92
C LEU A 170 -7.17 4.85 -1.00
N SER A 171 -8.26 5.05 -0.25
CA SER A 171 -8.38 6.09 0.79
C SER A 171 -7.41 5.88 1.96
N GLN A 172 -6.97 4.64 2.18
CA GLN A 172 -5.94 4.24 3.14
C GLN A 172 -4.59 3.99 2.46
N PHE A 173 -4.41 4.63 1.31
CA PHE A 173 -3.19 4.57 0.54
C PHE A 173 -2.83 3.17 0.02
N GLY A 174 -3.72 2.19 -0.15
CA GLY A 174 -3.31 0.86 -0.66
C GLY A 174 -3.09 0.81 -2.19
N GLY A 175 -1.91 0.37 -2.65
CA GLY A 175 -1.50 0.42 -4.07
C GLY A 175 -2.24 -0.55 -5.01
N ASN A 176 -1.92 -0.50 -6.31
CA ASN A 176 -2.45 -1.43 -7.33
C ASN A 176 -1.55 -2.66 -7.52
N SER A 177 -0.68 -2.96 -6.56
CA SER A 177 0.19 -4.12 -6.62
C SER A 177 -0.61 -5.41 -6.43
N SER A 178 -0.09 -6.53 -6.91
CA SER A 178 -0.68 -7.85 -6.66
C SER A 178 -0.79 -8.20 -5.17
N ARG A 179 -0.01 -7.56 -4.31
CA ARG A 179 -0.05 -7.71 -2.84
C ARG A 179 -1.24 -7.00 -2.19
N ASN A 180 -1.88 -6.09 -2.92
CA ASN A 180 -3.01 -5.33 -2.42
C ASN A 180 -4.30 -5.56 -3.20
N LEU A 181 -4.27 -6.32 -4.30
CA LEU A 181 -5.44 -6.64 -5.10
C LEU A 181 -5.86 -8.08 -4.90
N VAL A 182 -7.16 -8.30 -4.73
CA VAL A 182 -7.77 -9.63 -4.66
C VAL A 182 -8.98 -9.73 -5.58
N SER A 183 -9.27 -10.94 -6.02
CA SER A 183 -10.52 -11.24 -6.73
C SER A 183 -11.68 -11.42 -5.74
N CYS A 184 -12.77 -10.69 -5.91
CA CYS A 184 -13.95 -10.81 -5.06
C CYS A 184 -15.27 -10.62 -5.81
N CYS A 185 -16.39 -10.95 -5.16
CA CYS A 185 -17.71 -10.72 -5.72
C CYS A 185 -18.19 -9.28 -5.50
N LEU A 186 -19.01 -8.76 -6.40
CA LEU A 186 -19.58 -7.40 -6.30
C LEU A 186 -20.25 -7.13 -4.94
N LYS A 187 -20.98 -8.11 -4.39
CA LYS A 187 -21.63 -8.00 -3.07
C LYS A 187 -20.61 -7.77 -1.95
N CYS A 188 -19.52 -8.54 -1.92
CA CYS A 188 -18.48 -8.37 -0.89
C CYS A 188 -17.72 -7.07 -1.09
N ASN A 189 -17.38 -6.70 -2.33
CA ASN A 189 -16.70 -5.44 -2.63
C ASN A 189 -17.51 -4.25 -2.12
N SER A 190 -18.80 -4.19 -2.47
CA SER A 190 -19.72 -3.14 -2.03
C SER A 190 -19.89 -3.10 -0.50
N GLN A 191 -20.03 -4.26 0.16
CA GLN A 191 -20.18 -4.33 1.61
C GLN A 191 -18.91 -3.96 2.39
N LYS A 192 -17.73 -4.26 1.85
CA LYS A 192 -16.44 -3.87 2.44
C LYS A 192 -16.27 -2.36 2.36
N GLY A 193 -16.46 -1.78 1.17
CA GLY A 193 -16.23 -0.37 0.91
C GLY A 193 -14.83 0.07 1.36
N GLU A 194 -14.78 1.14 2.15
CA GLU A 194 -13.54 1.76 2.65
C GLU A 194 -12.93 1.08 3.90
N ARG A 195 -13.40 -0.12 4.27
CA ARG A 195 -12.82 -0.90 5.37
C ARG A 195 -11.62 -1.70 4.88
N SER A 196 -10.70 -2.03 5.79
CA SER A 196 -9.62 -2.99 5.49
C SER A 196 -10.21 -4.39 5.25
N ALA A 197 -9.52 -5.21 4.45
CA ALA A 197 -9.88 -6.62 4.29
C ALA A 197 -9.94 -7.37 5.63
N LEU A 198 -9.01 -7.09 6.54
CA LEU A 198 -8.94 -7.70 7.86
C LEU A 198 -10.21 -7.42 8.67
N ASP A 199 -10.62 -6.16 8.74
CA ASP A 199 -11.84 -5.76 9.46
C ASP A 199 -13.09 -6.34 8.81
N PHE A 200 -13.10 -6.43 7.48
CA PHE A 200 -14.21 -7.00 6.74
C PHE A 200 -14.35 -8.51 6.96
N LEU A 201 -13.25 -9.27 6.96
CA LEU A 201 -13.25 -10.70 7.28
C LEU A 201 -13.78 -10.95 8.71
N ARG A 202 -13.31 -10.18 9.69
CA ARG A 202 -13.81 -10.24 11.08
C ARG A 202 -15.30 -9.91 11.16
N ARG A 203 -15.79 -8.97 10.35
CA ARG A 203 -17.22 -8.66 10.26
C ARG A 203 -18.01 -9.82 9.68
N LEU A 204 -17.56 -10.42 8.57
CA LEU A 204 -18.23 -11.58 7.97
C LEU A 204 -18.34 -12.75 8.95
N TYR A 205 -17.30 -12.98 9.74
CA TYR A 205 -17.33 -13.95 10.83
C TYR A 205 -18.37 -13.63 11.91
N ARG A 206 -18.42 -12.38 12.40
CA ARG A 206 -19.45 -11.95 13.37
C ARG A 206 -20.87 -12.07 12.83
N GLU A 207 -21.04 -11.87 11.51
CA GLU A 207 -22.31 -12.06 10.80
C GLU A 207 -22.62 -13.55 10.52
N ARG A 208 -21.81 -14.49 11.02
CA ARG A 208 -21.92 -15.95 10.79
C ARG A 208 -21.89 -16.35 9.31
N ARG A 209 -21.20 -15.57 8.48
CA ARG A 209 -21.01 -15.83 7.05
C ARG A 209 -19.70 -16.54 6.73
N LEU A 210 -18.83 -16.66 7.73
CA LEU A 210 -17.62 -17.47 7.70
C LEU A 210 -17.60 -18.33 8.97
N SER A 211 -17.16 -19.58 8.86
CA SER A 211 -16.80 -20.42 10.00
C SER A 211 -15.46 -19.99 10.62
N ASP A 212 -15.12 -20.55 11.77
CA ASP A 212 -13.80 -20.35 12.41
C ASP A 212 -12.65 -20.79 11.51
N SER A 213 -12.78 -21.95 10.86
CA SER A 213 -11.77 -22.48 9.95
C SER A 213 -11.60 -21.60 8.72
N GLU A 214 -12.71 -21.18 8.12
CA GLU A 214 -12.70 -20.30 6.95
C GLU A 214 -12.06 -18.94 7.27
N LEU A 215 -12.38 -18.34 8.42
CA LEU A 215 -11.74 -17.11 8.87
C LEU A 215 -10.24 -17.31 9.02
N ALA A 216 -9.80 -18.36 9.73
CA ALA A 216 -8.38 -18.63 9.95
C ALA A 216 -7.63 -18.82 8.64
N ASP A 217 -8.20 -19.56 7.68
CA ASP A 217 -7.65 -19.72 6.33
C ASP A 217 -7.55 -18.40 5.58
N ARG A 218 -8.56 -17.52 5.67
CA ARG A 218 -8.53 -16.22 5.00
C ARG A 218 -7.53 -15.27 5.61
N LEU A 219 -7.33 -15.29 6.92
CA LEU A 219 -6.28 -14.51 7.57
C LEU A 219 -4.89 -14.97 7.13
N ARG A 220 -4.65 -16.30 7.07
CA ARG A 220 -3.39 -16.83 6.51
C ARG A 220 -3.18 -16.43 5.05
N ALA A 221 -4.22 -16.50 4.22
CA ALA A 221 -4.15 -16.09 2.83
C ALA A 221 -3.87 -14.59 2.67
N LEU A 222 -4.45 -13.77 3.54
CA LEU A 222 -4.21 -12.32 3.61
C LEU A 222 -2.75 -12.02 3.97
N ASP A 223 -2.19 -12.71 4.97
CA ASP A 223 -0.79 -12.55 5.36
C ASP A 223 0.17 -13.02 4.24
N ALA A 224 -0.15 -14.13 3.56
CA ALA A 224 0.61 -14.62 2.42
C ALA A 224 0.56 -13.65 1.21
N LEU A 225 -0.58 -13.01 0.98
CA LEU A 225 -0.75 -11.98 -0.04
C LEU A 225 0.12 -10.76 0.26
N VAL A 226 0.01 -10.21 1.47
CA VAL A 226 0.71 -9.00 1.90
C VAL A 226 2.23 -9.21 1.92
N SER A 227 2.68 -10.38 2.38
CA SER A 227 4.10 -10.76 2.34
C SER A 227 4.62 -11.07 0.93
N GLY A 228 3.76 -11.12 -0.08
CA GLY A 228 4.13 -11.40 -1.47
C GLY A 228 4.48 -12.86 -1.76
N LYS A 229 4.10 -13.78 -0.85
CA LYS A 229 4.16 -15.23 -1.07
C LYS A 229 3.09 -15.69 -2.06
N LEU A 230 1.92 -15.04 -2.06
CA LEU A 230 0.83 -15.33 -2.98
C LEU A 230 0.94 -14.51 -4.27
N ARG A 231 1.76 -14.98 -5.22
CA ARG A 231 1.99 -14.30 -6.50
C ARG A 231 1.05 -14.82 -7.60
N PRO A 232 0.47 -13.93 -8.42
CA PRO A 232 -0.29 -14.36 -9.59
C PRO A 232 0.67 -14.91 -10.66
N ALA A 233 0.26 -15.97 -11.34
CA ALA A 233 0.97 -16.46 -12.51
C ALA A 233 0.76 -15.47 -13.67
N ILE A 234 1.83 -14.82 -14.11
CA ILE A 234 1.82 -13.94 -15.28
C ILE A 234 2.21 -14.82 -16.47
N ALA A 235 1.30 -15.02 -17.41
CA ALA A 235 1.65 -15.66 -18.67
C ALA A 235 2.72 -14.80 -19.37
N PRO A 236 3.76 -15.39 -19.99
CA PRO A 236 4.72 -14.62 -20.75
C PRO A 236 3.98 -13.76 -21.77
N ILE A 237 4.36 -12.50 -21.87
CA ILE A 237 3.83 -11.61 -22.91
C ILE A 237 4.32 -12.18 -24.23
N ASP A 238 3.45 -12.85 -24.99
CA ASP A 238 3.74 -13.20 -26.38
C ASP A 238 4.01 -11.91 -27.14
N ASN A 239 5.29 -11.65 -27.39
CA ASN A 239 5.72 -10.52 -28.18
C ASN A 239 5.37 -10.84 -29.64
N PRO A 240 4.43 -10.12 -30.29
CA PRO A 240 3.97 -10.48 -31.65
C PRO A 240 5.05 -10.27 -32.72
N ARG A 241 6.28 -9.91 -32.36
CA ARG A 241 7.39 -9.60 -33.28
C ARG A 241 8.25 -10.81 -33.68
N ARG A 242 7.87 -12.03 -33.30
CA ARG A 242 8.52 -13.27 -33.77
C ARG A 242 7.55 -14.17 -34.55
N MET A 243 6.78 -13.61 -35.47
CA MET A 243 6.34 -14.39 -36.63
C MET A 243 7.46 -14.28 -37.65
N GLY A 244 8.20 -15.38 -37.82
CA GLY A 244 9.31 -15.49 -38.75
C GLY A 244 8.89 -15.12 -40.17
N ARG A 245 9.78 -14.44 -40.89
CA ARG A 245 9.70 -14.39 -42.35
C ARG A 245 9.73 -15.83 -42.86
N SER A 246 8.68 -16.25 -43.54
CA SER A 246 8.69 -17.49 -44.32
C SER A 246 9.87 -17.45 -45.31
N PRO A 247 10.60 -18.56 -45.51
CA PRO A 247 11.61 -18.60 -46.56
C PRO A 247 10.89 -18.51 -47.90
N LEU A 248 11.23 -17.51 -48.70
CA LEU A 248 10.88 -17.50 -50.13
C LEU A 248 11.61 -18.68 -50.77
N HIS A 249 10.84 -19.55 -51.40
CA HIS A 249 11.31 -20.67 -52.20
C HIS A 249 12.39 -20.23 -53.18
N ALA A 250 13.53 -20.91 -53.16
CA ALA A 250 14.48 -20.95 -54.24
C ALA A 250 14.35 -22.33 -54.88
N GLU A 251 13.62 -22.41 -56.00
CA GLU A 251 13.69 -23.57 -56.91
C GLU A 251 13.62 -23.03 -58.34
N ASN A 252 14.76 -23.24 -59.03
CA ASN A 252 15.04 -23.34 -60.48
C ASN A 252 14.50 -22.27 -61.45
#